data_AF-A0A0V0RMF3-F1
#
_entry.id   AF-A0A0V0RMF3-F1
#
_cell.length_a   1.000
_cell.length_b   1.000
_cell.length_c   1.000
_cell.angle_alpha   90.00
_cell.angle_beta   90.00
_cell.angle_gamma   90.00
#
_symmetry.space_group_name_H-M   'P 1'
#
loop_
_entity.id
_entity.type
_entity.pdbx_description
1 polymer ?
#
loop_
_entity_poly.entity_id
_entity_poly.type
_entity_poly.pdbx_seq_one_letter_code
_entity_poly.pdbx_strand_id
1 'polypeptide(L)'
;MKRKIRKNTAVPLPQTAVGGFPWVSAYQPGHLNQLVVNKRKIAEMQKAIACSLKRDSDSRILLVTGCSGCGKTITVRLLCEDMRIRLVEWKGCIDNGDCVSYFSVSEQLRQFEEFLLRSSHYSTIIQTDEYDNDYQDRVILVKEILPVFTRDPSLLHQILRKFWSTFNIPVIFILTEDGSDGSRAIFPPEVQQNLGILTVSFNAIPVTSIVKHLKNILIQEAKQLNASTLKAVAECSQGDLRMAVNNLQLICQHDDTSALTPCYRDNFCLLFPALGKFLYDKFGHSSQTVVANSEQDESSESVLPEDTVCQSGLREDIFCLYLFENYLDFRNSLEDIVKISQCFSFVDCLGNWETMEICHPYFASVGARAVSTFYTEKRPLRFQQTRKPQDFLANKNSNLVRHACVPLRESVGGNILIDKSSFYADYLPYMISKSCLGTNHSSFHMSCVALSGALHDTSKLGEEEINESEIIIEQFSDDES
;
A
#
# COMPACT_ATOMS: atom_id res chain seq x y z
N MET A 1 60.86 -7.90 27.28
CA MET A 1 59.43 -7.66 27.01
C MET A 1 59.27 -6.89 25.71
N LYS A 2 58.95 -7.57 24.59
CA LYS A 2 58.73 -6.96 23.27
C LYS A 2 57.22 -6.89 23.01
N ARG A 3 56.63 -5.69 23.02
CA ARG A 3 55.22 -5.44 22.67
C ARG A 3 55.06 -5.57 21.14
N LYS A 4 54.35 -6.63 20.69
CA LYS A 4 53.89 -6.78 19.31
C LYS A 4 52.75 -5.78 19.06
N ILE A 5 53.01 -4.78 18.21
CA ILE A 5 52.00 -3.89 17.66
C ILE A 5 51.30 -4.66 16.54
N ARG A 6 50.01 -4.99 16.72
CA ARG A 6 49.14 -5.51 15.65
C ARG A 6 48.90 -4.38 14.65
N LYS A 7 49.43 -4.53 13.42
CA LYS A 7 49.03 -3.71 12.28
C LYS A 7 47.58 -4.08 11.93
N ASN A 8 46.64 -3.20 12.25
CA ASN A 8 45.32 -3.23 11.63
C ASN A 8 45.51 -2.84 10.16
N THR A 9 45.45 -3.80 9.26
CA THR A 9 45.25 -3.56 7.84
C THR A 9 43.83 -3.03 7.67
N ALA A 10 43.72 -1.70 7.59
CA ALA A 10 42.51 -1.05 7.13
C ALA A 10 42.23 -1.52 5.70
N VAL A 11 41.09 -2.17 5.48
CA VAL A 11 40.53 -2.35 4.15
C VAL A 11 40.30 -0.95 3.58
N PRO A 12 40.79 -0.62 2.37
CA PRO A 12 40.55 0.68 1.80
C PRO A 12 39.05 0.80 1.52
N LEU A 13 38.38 1.71 2.23
CA LEU A 13 37.06 2.20 1.87
C LEU A 13 37.15 2.85 0.48
N PRO A 14 36.15 2.68 -0.40
CA PRO A 14 36.11 3.40 -1.66
C PRO A 14 36.19 4.90 -1.37
N GLN A 15 37.30 5.50 -1.82
CA GLN A 15 37.52 6.93 -1.72
C GLN A 15 36.50 7.63 -2.61
N THR A 16 35.66 8.46 -1.98
CA THR A 16 35.04 9.69 -2.51
C THR A 16 34.92 9.79 -4.04
N ALA A 17 33.74 9.41 -4.56
CA ALA A 17 33.00 10.08 -5.64
C ALA A 17 32.05 9.09 -6.33
N VAL A 18 30.79 8.99 -5.89
CA VAL A 18 29.71 8.57 -6.79
C VAL A 18 28.45 9.35 -6.43
N GLY A 19 28.21 10.44 -7.16
CA GLY A 19 26.88 11.05 -7.18
C GLY A 19 25.85 10.01 -7.62
N GLY A 20 24.72 9.95 -6.91
CA GLY A 20 23.49 9.31 -7.39
C GLY A 20 22.95 8.14 -6.58
N PHE A 21 23.75 7.42 -5.78
CA PHE A 21 23.22 6.26 -5.05
C PHE A 21 22.61 6.64 -3.68
N PRO A 22 21.42 6.12 -3.33
CA PRO A 22 20.84 6.28 -2.00
C PRO A 22 21.77 5.73 -0.91
N TRP A 23 21.92 6.46 0.19
CA TRP A 23 22.74 6.03 1.34
C TRP A 23 22.27 4.70 1.92
N VAL A 24 20.98 4.39 1.82
CA VAL A 24 20.40 3.09 2.19
C VAL A 24 21.09 1.92 1.48
N SER A 25 21.43 2.08 0.20
CA SER A 25 22.11 1.06 -0.59
C SER A 25 23.62 1.11 -0.36
N ALA A 26 24.20 2.31 -0.23
CA ALA A 26 25.65 2.48 -0.05
C ALA A 26 26.15 1.94 1.30
N TYR A 27 25.39 2.12 2.39
CA TYR A 27 25.74 1.64 3.74
C TYR A 27 25.02 0.35 4.13
N GLN A 28 24.56 -0.42 3.14
CA GLN A 28 23.96 -1.72 3.40
C GLN A 28 25.00 -2.64 4.08
N PRO A 29 24.64 -3.32 5.19
CA PRO A 29 25.60 -4.14 5.91
C PRO A 29 26.00 -5.36 5.07
N GLY A 30 27.30 -5.62 4.95
CA GLY A 30 27.85 -6.78 4.24
C GLY A 30 28.19 -7.96 5.15
N HIS A 31 28.15 -7.77 6.47
CA HIS A 31 28.45 -8.81 7.44
C HIS A 31 27.50 -8.75 8.64
N LEU A 32 27.27 -9.90 9.30
CA LEU A 32 26.41 -10.01 10.48
C LEU A 32 26.81 -9.05 11.62
N ASN A 33 28.10 -8.71 11.74
CA ASN A 33 28.61 -7.79 12.77
C ASN A 33 28.19 -6.33 12.58
N GLN A 34 27.78 -5.95 11.36
CA GLN A 34 27.35 -4.59 11.03
C GLN A 34 25.84 -4.40 11.19
N LEU A 35 25.08 -5.48 11.43
CA LEU A 35 23.64 -5.41 11.63
C LEU A 35 23.29 -4.65 12.91
N VAL A 36 22.31 -3.74 12.79
CA VAL A 36 21.77 -2.93 13.90
C VAL A 36 20.75 -3.73 14.74
N VAL A 37 20.36 -4.92 14.27
CA VAL A 37 19.41 -5.82 14.92
C VAL A 37 20.00 -6.44 16.20
N ASN A 38 19.15 -6.72 17.18
CA ASN A 38 19.57 -7.37 18.43
C ASN A 38 20.15 -8.77 18.15
N LYS A 39 21.35 -9.04 18.69
CA LYS A 39 22.06 -10.33 18.55
C LYS A 39 21.23 -11.54 18.97
N ARG A 40 20.34 -11.39 19.96
CA ARG A 40 19.42 -12.47 20.37
C ARG A 40 18.46 -12.85 19.25
N LYS A 41 17.94 -11.87 18.51
CA LYS A 41 17.03 -12.08 17.38
C LYS A 41 17.73 -12.69 16.18
N ILE A 42 18.99 -12.30 15.95
CA ILE A 42 19.84 -12.93 14.92
C ILE A 42 20.04 -14.42 15.25
N ALA A 43 20.36 -14.76 16.50
CA ALA A 43 20.53 -16.15 16.93
C ALA A 43 19.22 -16.96 16.88
N GLU A 44 18.08 -16.34 17.22
CA GLU A 44 16.75 -16.93 17.07
C GLU A 44 16.46 -17.28 15.60
N MET A 45 16.70 -16.33 14.69
CA MET A 45 16.54 -16.52 13.25
C MET A 45 17.49 -17.59 12.69
N GLN A 46 18.76 -17.59 13.13
CA GLN A 46 19.73 -18.60 12.73
C GLN A 46 19.30 -20.00 13.17
N LYS A 47 18.81 -20.13 14.42
CA LYS A 47 18.26 -21.39 14.93
C LYS A 47 17.02 -21.82 14.13
N ALA A 48 16.15 -20.86 13.77
CA ALA A 48 14.96 -21.13 12.98
C ALA A 48 15.28 -21.71 11.60
N ILE A 49 16.22 -21.10 10.88
CA ILE A 49 16.70 -21.60 9.57
C ILE A 49 17.37 -22.97 9.72
N ALA A 50 18.23 -23.14 10.73
CA ALA A 50 18.90 -24.42 10.97
C ALA A 50 17.92 -25.55 11.35
N CYS A 51 16.82 -25.22 12.03
CA CYS A 51 15.77 -26.17 12.36
C CYS A 51 14.95 -26.56 11.13
N SER A 52 14.57 -25.60 10.28
CA SER A 52 13.73 -25.86 9.09
C SER A 52 14.45 -26.64 7.99
N LEU A 53 15.78 -26.67 8.01
CA LEU A 53 16.60 -27.50 7.13
C LEU A 53 16.67 -28.98 7.56
N LYS A 54 16.32 -29.30 8.81
CA LYS A 54 16.35 -30.69 9.28
C LYS A 54 15.18 -31.46 8.67
N ARG A 55 15.48 -32.64 8.09
CA ARG A 55 14.49 -33.53 7.47
C ARG A 55 13.41 -34.03 8.43
N ASP A 56 13.73 -34.09 9.73
CA ASP A 56 12.81 -34.53 10.80
C ASP A 56 11.96 -33.39 11.39
N SER A 57 12.06 -32.17 10.86
CA SER A 57 11.27 -31.05 11.34
C SER A 57 9.91 -30.97 10.63
N ASP A 58 8.83 -30.89 11.42
CA ASP A 58 7.49 -30.58 10.90
C ASP A 58 7.37 -29.09 10.46
N SER A 59 8.33 -28.26 10.84
CA SER A 59 8.34 -26.82 10.59
C SER A 59 9.06 -26.43 9.29
N ARG A 60 8.34 -26.55 8.17
CA ARG A 60 8.86 -26.22 6.83
C ARG A 60 8.64 -24.77 6.41
N ILE A 61 7.82 -24.03 7.15
CA ILE A 61 7.50 -22.63 6.91
C ILE A 61 8.10 -21.78 8.00
N LEU A 62 8.83 -20.74 7.59
CA LEU A 62 9.33 -19.72 8.48
C LEU A 62 8.64 -18.39 8.16
N LEU A 63 7.86 -17.90 9.12
CA LEU A 63 7.19 -16.62 9.02
C LEU A 63 8.01 -15.55 9.74
N VAL A 64 8.47 -14.54 9.01
CA VAL A 64 9.24 -13.43 9.57
C VAL A 64 8.36 -12.19 9.60
N THR A 65 7.91 -11.78 10.79
CA THR A 65 7.02 -10.62 10.95
C THR A 65 7.73 -9.43 11.60
N GLY A 66 7.18 -8.23 11.45
CA GLY A 66 7.66 -7.02 12.13
C GLY A 66 7.47 -5.75 11.31
N CYS A 67 7.82 -4.60 11.87
CA CYS A 67 7.66 -3.30 11.21
C CYS A 67 8.53 -3.13 9.95
N SER A 68 8.18 -2.17 9.09
CA SER A 68 9.04 -1.79 7.96
C SER A 68 10.42 -1.34 8.45
N GLY A 69 11.46 -1.59 7.63
CA GLY A 69 12.80 -1.06 7.86
C GLY A 69 13.54 -1.57 9.10
N CYS A 70 13.04 -2.60 9.81
CA CYS A 70 13.72 -3.20 10.97
C CYS A 70 14.83 -4.21 10.60
N GLY A 71 15.07 -4.44 9.30
CA GLY A 71 16.19 -5.28 8.83
C GLY A 71 15.87 -6.76 8.60
N LYS A 72 14.59 -7.15 8.45
CA LYS A 72 14.15 -8.54 8.21
C LYS A 72 14.87 -9.19 7.02
N THR A 73 14.73 -8.59 5.84
CA THR A 73 15.26 -9.11 4.58
C THR A 73 16.79 -9.21 4.57
N ILE A 74 17.47 -8.19 5.10
CA ILE A 74 18.93 -8.17 5.13
C ILE A 74 19.49 -9.19 6.13
N THR A 75 18.78 -9.41 7.24
CA THR A 75 19.17 -10.43 8.23
C THR A 75 19.06 -11.84 7.63
N VAL A 76 17.98 -12.14 6.89
CA VAL A 76 17.83 -13.42 6.18
C VAL A 76 18.97 -13.62 5.19
N ARG A 77 19.24 -12.62 4.34
CA ARG A 77 20.27 -12.68 3.31
C ARG A 77 21.66 -12.94 3.89
N LEU A 78 22.08 -12.14 4.86
CA LEU A 78 23.39 -12.28 5.49
C LEU A 78 23.54 -13.59 6.29
N LEU A 79 22.47 -14.10 6.90
CA LEU A 79 22.50 -15.39 7.59
C LEU A 79 22.63 -16.56 6.60
N CYS A 80 21.93 -16.50 5.47
CA CYS A 80 22.08 -17.50 4.42
C CYS A 80 23.50 -17.50 3.84
N GLU A 81 24.08 -16.32 3.60
CA GLU A 81 25.48 -16.19 3.17
C GLU A 81 26.47 -16.76 4.20
N ASP A 82 26.31 -16.45 5.50
CA ASP A 82 27.18 -16.94 6.57
C ASP A 82 27.08 -18.47 6.77
N MET A 83 25.87 -19.02 6.64
CA MET A 83 25.61 -20.46 6.73
C MET A 83 25.91 -21.22 5.44
N ARG A 84 26.34 -20.54 4.36
CA ARG A 84 26.51 -21.13 3.00
C ARG A 84 25.24 -21.85 2.52
N ILE A 85 24.10 -21.22 2.74
CA ILE A 85 22.80 -21.65 2.22
C ILE A 85 22.46 -20.79 1.01
N ARG A 86 22.06 -21.44 -0.08
CA ARG A 86 21.63 -20.73 -1.27
C ARG A 86 20.23 -20.14 -1.08
N LEU A 87 20.13 -18.81 -1.19
CA LEU A 87 18.87 -18.06 -1.10
C LEU A 87 18.29 -17.82 -2.49
N VAL A 88 17.05 -18.27 -2.74
CA VAL A 88 16.31 -17.97 -3.96
C VAL A 88 15.19 -16.99 -3.63
N GLU A 89 15.30 -15.76 -4.12
CA GLU A 89 14.34 -14.69 -3.83
C GLU A 89 13.22 -14.67 -4.88
N TRP A 90 11.97 -14.78 -4.42
CA TRP A 90 10.81 -14.37 -5.20
C TRP A 90 10.73 -12.85 -5.16
N LYS A 91 11.00 -12.26 -6.31
CA LYS A 91 10.63 -10.90 -6.63
C LYS A 91 9.36 -11.01 -7.45
N GLY A 92 8.31 -10.26 -7.09
CA GLY A 92 7.05 -10.30 -7.82
C GLY A 92 7.21 -9.92 -9.30
N CYS A 93 6.10 -9.83 -10.01
CA CYS A 93 6.06 -9.53 -11.45
C CYS A 93 6.70 -8.17 -11.85
N ILE A 94 6.96 -7.29 -10.87
CA ILE A 94 7.36 -5.89 -11.07
C ILE A 94 8.79 -5.74 -11.63
N ASP A 95 9.73 -6.64 -11.29
CA ASP A 95 11.16 -6.48 -11.63
C ASP A 95 11.53 -7.01 -13.03
N ASN A 96 10.61 -7.71 -13.69
CA ASN A 96 10.86 -8.37 -14.98
C ASN A 96 10.60 -7.46 -16.19
N GLY A 97 10.59 -6.12 -16.06
CA GLY A 97 10.53 -5.18 -17.20
C GLY A 97 9.23 -5.19 -18.03
N ASP A 98 8.50 -6.30 -18.03
CA ASP A 98 7.19 -6.50 -18.65
C ASP A 98 6.11 -6.20 -17.61
N CYS A 99 6.13 -4.96 -17.11
CA CYS A 99 5.02 -4.38 -16.37
C CYS A 99 3.87 -4.15 -17.34
N VAL A 100 3.16 -5.21 -17.67
CA VAL A 100 1.86 -5.12 -18.31
C VAL A 100 0.85 -5.35 -17.19
N SER A 101 0.20 -4.28 -16.75
CA SER A 101 -0.87 -4.20 -15.76
C SER A 101 -2.12 -5.06 -16.09
N TYR A 102 -2.04 -5.94 -17.09
CA TYR A 102 -3.13 -6.78 -17.61
C TYR A 102 -3.01 -8.27 -17.27
N PHE A 103 -2.04 -8.69 -16.46
CA PHE A 103 -1.96 -10.12 -16.13
C PHE A 103 -3.16 -10.58 -15.31
N SER A 104 -4.00 -11.40 -15.93
CA SER A 104 -5.08 -12.15 -15.25
C SER A 104 -4.54 -12.82 -13.99
N VAL A 105 -5.36 -12.90 -12.94
CA VAL A 105 -5.10 -13.62 -11.68
C VAL A 105 -4.49 -15.00 -11.95
N SER A 106 -4.94 -15.68 -13.01
CA SER A 106 -4.44 -16.99 -13.42
C SER A 106 -2.96 -16.98 -13.82
N GLU A 107 -2.47 -15.92 -14.46
CA GLU A 107 -1.08 -15.86 -14.92
C GLU A 107 -0.11 -15.55 -13.77
N GLN A 108 -0.53 -14.70 -12.82
CA GLN A 108 0.25 -14.45 -11.59
C GLN A 108 0.42 -15.73 -10.76
N LEU A 109 -0.64 -16.53 -10.64
CA LEU A 109 -0.60 -17.85 -9.98
C LEU A 109 0.32 -18.82 -10.73
N ARG A 110 0.21 -18.88 -12.06
CA ARG A 110 1.04 -19.75 -12.90
C ARG A 110 2.52 -19.42 -12.76
N GLN A 111 2.89 -18.14 -12.78
CA GLN A 111 4.27 -17.70 -12.59
C GLN A 111 4.81 -18.06 -11.21
N PHE A 112 3.99 -17.94 -10.17
CA PHE A 112 4.38 -18.33 -8.82
C PHE A 112 4.59 -19.85 -8.69
N GLU A 113 3.68 -20.67 -9.23
CA GLU A 113 3.86 -22.12 -9.28
C GLU A 113 5.11 -22.52 -10.07
N GLU A 114 5.31 -21.90 -11.23
CA GLU A 114 6.47 -22.13 -12.08
C GLU A 114 7.77 -21.73 -11.38
N PHE A 115 7.78 -20.62 -10.64
CA PHE A 115 8.93 -20.24 -9.83
C PHE A 115 9.24 -21.23 -8.72
N LEU A 116 8.23 -21.71 -7.98
CA LEU A 116 8.44 -22.72 -6.95
C LEU A 116 9.06 -24.00 -7.55
N LEU A 117 8.52 -24.47 -8.69
CA LEU A 117 9.03 -25.63 -9.42
C LEU A 117 10.44 -25.40 -9.97
N ARG A 118 10.73 -24.22 -10.52
CA ARG A 118 12.06 -23.90 -11.05
C ARG A 118 13.10 -23.81 -9.94
N SER A 119 12.71 -23.21 -8.81
CA SER A 119 13.55 -23.07 -7.62
C SER A 119 13.85 -24.42 -6.96
N SER A 120 12.97 -25.41 -7.12
CA SER A 120 13.13 -26.74 -6.57
C SER A 120 13.89 -27.71 -7.48
N HIS A 121 13.64 -27.70 -8.80
CA HIS A 121 14.19 -28.68 -9.74
C HIS A 121 15.55 -28.31 -10.34
N TYR A 122 15.78 -27.04 -10.68
CA TYR A 122 17.01 -26.66 -11.39
C TYR A 122 18.07 -26.22 -10.38
N SER A 123 19.09 -27.05 -10.14
CA SER A 123 20.43 -26.50 -9.88
C SER A 123 20.79 -25.68 -11.11
N THR A 124 21.05 -24.37 -10.96
CA THR A 124 21.43 -23.53 -12.09
C THR A 124 22.53 -24.23 -12.89
N ILE A 125 22.26 -24.50 -14.17
CA ILE A 125 23.26 -25.04 -15.10
C ILE A 125 24.28 -23.94 -15.46
N ILE A 126 23.95 -22.67 -15.21
CA ILE A 126 24.83 -21.51 -15.37
C ILE A 126 25.64 -21.36 -14.08
N GLN A 127 26.78 -22.05 -14.04
CA GLN A 127 27.88 -21.87 -13.11
C GLN A 127 28.71 -20.68 -13.59
N THR A 128 28.34 -19.46 -13.21
CA THR A 128 29.09 -18.25 -13.62
C THR A 128 30.32 -17.98 -12.77
N ASP A 129 30.40 -18.54 -11.56
CA ASP A 129 31.53 -18.32 -10.66
C ASP A 129 32.13 -19.65 -10.18
N GLU A 130 33.45 -19.78 -10.24
CA GLU A 130 34.22 -20.95 -9.76
C GLU A 130 34.04 -21.22 -8.24
N TYR A 131 33.28 -20.38 -7.52
CA TYR A 131 32.97 -20.46 -6.09
C TYR A 131 31.59 -21.05 -5.76
N ASP A 132 30.75 -21.38 -6.74
CA ASP A 132 29.35 -21.79 -6.52
C ASP A 132 29.15 -23.26 -6.10
N ASN A 133 30.25 -24.03 -6.02
CA ASN A 133 30.24 -25.47 -5.68
C ASN A 133 30.06 -25.79 -4.18
N ASP A 134 29.92 -24.79 -3.31
CA ASP A 134 30.02 -24.97 -1.85
C ASP A 134 28.67 -24.84 -1.09
N TYR A 135 27.56 -24.60 -1.80
CA TYR A 135 26.23 -24.48 -1.20
C TYR A 135 25.55 -25.86 -1.07
N GLN A 136 25.43 -26.36 0.16
CA GLN A 136 24.85 -27.68 0.44
C GLN A 136 23.31 -27.66 0.50
N ASP A 137 22.73 -26.55 0.95
CA ASP A 137 21.30 -26.41 1.25
C ASP A 137 20.70 -25.19 0.53
N ARG A 138 19.37 -25.20 0.33
CA ARG A 138 18.62 -24.12 -0.34
C ARG A 138 17.42 -23.67 0.47
N VAL A 139 17.10 -22.39 0.35
CA VAL A 139 15.95 -21.74 0.98
C VAL A 139 15.27 -20.82 -0.03
N ILE A 140 13.94 -20.86 -0.07
CA ILE A 140 13.14 -19.95 -0.89
C ILE A 140 12.66 -18.79 -0.01
N LEU A 141 12.82 -17.56 -0.49
CA LEU A 141 12.38 -16.35 0.21
C LEU A 141 11.28 -15.64 -0.59
N VAL A 142 10.10 -15.50 0.00
CA VAL A 142 8.97 -14.76 -0.54
C VAL A 142 8.86 -13.42 0.20
N LYS A 143 9.22 -12.33 -0.47
CA LYS A 143 9.18 -10.97 0.10
C LYS A 143 7.83 -10.29 -0.08
N GLU A 144 7.19 -10.55 -1.21
CA GLU A 144 5.95 -9.91 -1.62
C GLU A 144 4.91 -11.00 -1.89
N ILE A 145 3.79 -10.89 -1.19
CA ILE A 145 2.66 -11.79 -1.36
C ILE A 145 1.75 -11.18 -2.42
N LEU A 146 1.40 -11.97 -3.43
CA LEU A 146 0.49 -11.53 -4.48
C LEU A 146 -0.87 -11.15 -3.86
N PRO A 147 -1.51 -10.04 -4.29
CA PRO A 147 -2.82 -9.62 -3.78
C PRO A 147 -3.90 -10.70 -3.86
N VAL A 148 -3.78 -11.59 -4.86
CA VAL A 148 -4.63 -12.77 -5.04
C VAL A 148 -4.69 -13.64 -3.78
N PHE A 149 -3.55 -13.84 -3.11
CA PHE A 149 -3.48 -14.67 -1.90
C PHE A 149 -4.07 -13.97 -0.67
N THR A 150 -4.14 -12.63 -0.68
CA THR A 150 -4.85 -11.88 0.37
C THR A 150 -6.36 -11.99 0.19
N ARG A 151 -6.84 -12.08 -1.06
CA ARG A 151 -8.26 -12.28 -1.37
C ARG A 151 -8.72 -13.71 -1.08
N ASP A 152 -7.92 -14.71 -1.50
CA ASP A 152 -8.18 -16.12 -1.22
C ASP A 152 -6.91 -16.83 -0.71
N PRO A 153 -6.73 -16.92 0.62
CA PRO A 153 -5.60 -17.63 1.23
C PRO A 153 -5.57 -19.14 0.93
N SER A 154 -6.72 -19.74 0.58
CA SER A 154 -6.82 -21.18 0.38
C SER A 154 -5.98 -21.66 -0.82
N LEU A 155 -5.90 -20.83 -1.87
CA LEU A 155 -5.08 -21.09 -3.06
C LEU A 155 -3.60 -21.22 -2.68
N LEU A 156 -3.08 -20.30 -1.86
CA LEU A 156 -1.71 -20.36 -1.39
C LEU A 156 -1.46 -21.65 -0.61
N HIS A 157 -2.37 -22.02 0.30
CA HIS A 157 -2.22 -23.24 1.10
C HIS A 157 -2.27 -24.51 0.24
N GLN A 158 -3.09 -24.55 -0.80
CA GLN A 158 -3.14 -25.66 -1.76
C GLN A 158 -1.83 -25.81 -2.54
N ILE A 159 -1.32 -24.70 -3.10
CA ILE A 159 -0.05 -24.68 -3.85
C ILE A 159 1.08 -25.16 -2.95
N LEU A 160 1.15 -24.64 -1.74
CA LEU A 160 2.21 -25.01 -0.81
C LEU A 160 2.11 -26.48 -0.34
N ARG A 161 0.90 -26.99 -0.06
CA ARG A 161 0.69 -28.41 0.27
C ARG A 161 1.17 -29.33 -0.86
N LYS A 162 0.86 -28.98 -2.12
CA LYS A 162 1.34 -29.71 -3.31
C LYS A 162 2.86 -29.61 -3.47
N PHE A 163 3.44 -28.46 -3.15
CA PHE A 163 4.88 -28.27 -3.19
C PHE A 163 5.60 -29.15 -2.16
N TRP A 164 5.12 -29.19 -0.91
CA TRP A 164 5.77 -29.94 0.16
C TRP A 164 5.57 -31.46 0.12
N SER A 165 4.54 -31.95 -0.58
CA SER A 165 4.44 -33.38 -0.87
C SER A 165 5.54 -33.85 -1.83
N THR A 166 6.13 -32.91 -2.58
CA THR A 166 7.10 -33.19 -3.65
C THR A 166 8.53 -32.79 -3.26
N PHE A 167 8.71 -31.68 -2.52
CA PHE A 167 10.03 -31.13 -2.18
C PHE A 167 10.19 -30.87 -0.68
N ASN A 168 11.40 -31.13 -0.18
CA ASN A 168 11.80 -30.82 1.19
C ASN A 168 12.67 -29.56 1.23
N ILE A 169 12.11 -28.43 0.80
CA ILE A 169 12.80 -27.12 0.78
C ILE A 169 12.03 -26.15 1.68
N PRO A 170 12.68 -25.50 2.66
CA PRO A 170 12.03 -24.52 3.52
C PRO A 170 11.69 -23.24 2.75
N VAL A 171 10.53 -22.66 3.07
CA VAL A 171 10.05 -21.40 2.49
C VAL A 171 9.93 -20.36 3.59
N ILE A 172 10.62 -19.22 3.41
CA ILE A 172 10.56 -18.07 4.30
C ILE A 172 9.61 -17.04 3.71
N PHE A 173 8.60 -16.64 4.48
CA PHE A 173 7.72 -15.52 4.15
C PHE A 173 8.09 -14.31 5.00
N ILE A 174 8.34 -13.16 4.37
CA ILE A 174 8.50 -11.90 5.08
C ILE A 174 7.17 -11.16 5.04
N LEU A 175 6.58 -10.93 6.20
CA LEU A 175 5.39 -10.10 6.37
C LEU A 175 5.78 -8.81 7.09
N THR A 176 5.28 -7.69 6.58
CA THR A 176 5.40 -6.41 7.27
C THR A 176 4.11 -6.16 8.03
N GLU A 177 4.22 -6.04 9.36
CA GLU A 177 3.10 -5.64 10.21
C GLU A 177 3.02 -4.11 10.17
N ASP A 178 1.99 -3.58 9.50
CA ASP A 178 1.69 -2.15 9.37
C ASP A 178 0.48 -1.73 10.23
N GLY A 179 0.00 -2.61 11.09
CA GLY A 179 -1.21 -2.41 11.90
C GLY A 179 -2.47 -3.01 11.27
N SER A 180 -2.40 -3.50 10.02
CA SER A 180 -3.45 -4.32 9.43
C SER A 180 -3.30 -5.79 9.84
N ASP A 181 -4.43 -6.49 9.99
CA ASP A 181 -4.49 -7.94 10.31
C ASP A 181 -3.99 -8.85 9.16
N GLY A 182 -3.24 -8.32 8.18
CA GLY A 182 -2.82 -9.04 6.97
C GLY A 182 -2.05 -10.35 7.24
N SER A 183 -1.26 -10.41 8.30
CA SER A 183 -0.57 -11.65 8.69
C SER A 183 -1.51 -12.74 9.20
N ARG A 184 -2.58 -12.35 9.89
CA ARG A 184 -3.63 -13.24 10.39
C ARG A 184 -4.60 -13.64 9.28
N ALA A 185 -4.82 -12.76 8.31
CA ALA A 185 -5.66 -13.03 7.14
C ALA A 185 -5.05 -14.13 6.25
N ILE A 186 -3.73 -14.09 5.99
CA ILE A 186 -3.07 -15.04 5.09
C ILE A 186 -2.69 -16.35 5.80
N PHE A 187 -2.30 -16.27 7.08
CA PHE A 187 -1.96 -17.44 7.90
C PHE A 187 -2.72 -17.42 9.23
N PRO A 188 -3.98 -17.90 9.25
CA PRO A 188 -4.75 -18.04 10.48
C PRO A 188 -4.00 -18.89 11.53
N PRO A 189 -4.22 -18.66 12.83
CA PRO A 189 -3.52 -19.38 13.90
C PRO A 189 -3.73 -20.90 13.85
N GLU A 190 -4.88 -21.35 13.33
CA GLU A 190 -5.18 -22.76 13.08
C GLU A 190 -4.25 -23.37 12.01
N VAL A 191 -3.99 -22.62 10.94
CA VAL A 191 -3.09 -23.03 9.85
C VAL A 191 -1.64 -22.98 10.32
N GLN A 192 -1.28 -22.03 11.19
CA GLN A 192 0.05 -21.96 11.79
C GLN A 192 0.37 -23.21 12.62
N GLN A 193 -0.58 -23.67 13.43
CA GLN A 193 -0.42 -24.89 14.22
C GLN A 193 -0.44 -26.15 13.35
N ASN A 194 -1.37 -26.23 12.41
CA ASN A 194 -1.52 -27.41 11.55
C ASN A 194 -0.37 -27.62 10.56
N LEU A 195 0.27 -26.54 10.10
CA LEU A 195 1.41 -26.59 9.18
C LEU A 195 2.78 -26.48 9.88
N GLY A 196 2.80 -26.46 11.22
CA GLY A 196 4.03 -26.34 12.00
C GLY A 196 4.81 -25.05 11.73
N ILE A 197 4.14 -23.93 11.45
CA ILE A 197 4.79 -22.68 11.04
C ILE A 197 5.62 -22.12 12.21
N LEU A 198 6.92 -21.89 11.96
CA LEU A 198 7.79 -21.22 12.91
C LEU A 198 7.73 -19.71 12.66
N THR A 199 7.33 -18.93 13.66
CA THR A 199 7.22 -17.46 13.53
C THR A 199 8.35 -16.77 14.28
N VAL A 200 9.08 -15.89 13.60
CA VAL A 200 10.11 -15.02 14.17
C VAL A 200 9.69 -13.56 14.00
N SER A 201 9.32 -12.91 15.11
CA SER A 201 8.92 -11.50 15.12
C SER A 201 10.12 -10.59 15.40
N PHE A 202 10.31 -9.59 14.54
CA PHE A 202 11.30 -8.51 14.65
C PHE A 202 10.65 -7.27 15.25
N ASN A 203 11.24 -6.79 16.34
CA ASN A 203 10.82 -5.55 16.98
C ASN A 203 11.37 -4.34 16.23
N ALA A 204 10.67 -3.20 16.37
CA ALA A 204 11.18 -1.89 15.98
C ALA A 204 12.57 -1.62 16.57
N ILE A 205 13.44 -0.98 15.80
CA ILE A 205 14.83 -0.75 16.24
C ILE A 205 14.85 0.35 17.31
N PRO A 206 15.48 0.12 18.47
CA PRO A 206 15.58 1.15 19.50
C PRO A 206 16.30 2.41 18.98
N VAL A 207 15.80 3.59 19.37
CA VAL A 207 16.36 4.90 19.01
C VAL A 207 17.87 4.97 19.27
N THR A 208 18.35 4.41 20.38
CA THR A 208 19.78 4.39 20.74
C THR A 208 20.64 3.65 19.71
N SER A 209 20.12 2.54 19.16
CA SER A 209 20.78 1.76 18.12
C SER A 209 20.79 2.50 16.79
N ILE A 210 19.69 3.18 16.43
CA ILE A 210 19.60 4.03 15.23
C ILE A 210 20.63 5.17 15.33
N VAL A 211 20.63 5.93 16.42
CA VAL A 211 21.57 7.04 16.64
C VAL A 211 23.02 6.56 16.52
N LYS A 212 23.35 5.39 17.07
CA LYS A 212 24.70 4.82 16.95
C LYS A 212 25.06 4.51 15.50
N HIS A 213 24.14 3.96 14.73
CA HIS A 213 24.36 3.66 13.31
C HIS A 213 24.52 4.94 12.48
N LEU A 214 23.64 5.93 12.68
CA LEU A 214 23.72 7.22 11.98
C LEU A 214 25.03 7.96 12.29
N LYS A 215 25.53 7.90 13.54
CA LYS A 215 26.87 8.42 13.89
C LYS A 215 27.99 7.77 13.09
N ASN A 216 27.92 6.46 12.87
CA ASN A 216 28.93 5.76 12.08
C ASN A 216 28.91 6.20 10.61
N ILE A 217 27.74 6.42 10.02
CA ILE A 217 27.59 6.95 8.66
C ILE A 217 28.18 8.36 8.58
N LEU A 218 27.87 9.25 9.53
CA LEU A 218 28.43 10.61 9.58
C LEU A 218 29.96 10.62 9.67
N ILE A 219 30.54 9.70 10.45
CA ILE A 219 32.01 9.55 10.54
C ILE A 219 32.60 9.12 9.18
N GLN A 220 31.91 8.23 8.45
CA GLN A 220 32.35 7.78 7.12
C GLN A 220 32.26 8.89 6.07
N GLU A 221 31.24 9.74 6.15
CA GLU A 221 31.04 10.90 5.26
C GLU A 221 31.82 12.15 5.70
N ALA A 222 32.58 12.08 6.80
CA ALA A 222 33.30 13.20 7.39
C ALA A 222 32.44 14.46 7.65
N LYS A 223 31.14 14.27 7.96
CA LYS A 223 30.18 15.34 8.31
C LYS A 223 29.90 15.37 9.81
N GLN A 224 29.59 16.56 10.33
CA GLN A 224 29.15 16.72 11.73
C GLN A 224 27.72 17.28 11.78
N LEU A 225 26.91 16.69 12.64
CA LEU A 225 25.56 17.15 12.94
C LEU A 225 25.36 17.26 14.45
N ASN A 226 24.45 18.16 14.84
CA ASN A 226 24.07 18.35 16.22
C ASN A 226 23.47 17.05 16.80
N ALA A 227 23.89 16.71 18.03
CA ALA A 227 23.41 15.50 18.71
C ALA A 227 21.89 15.53 18.97
N SER A 228 21.31 16.73 19.13
CA SER A 228 19.86 16.95 19.27
C SER A 228 19.12 16.60 17.98
N THR A 229 19.55 17.14 16.84
CA THR A 229 18.97 16.86 15.52
C THR A 229 19.05 15.37 15.18
N LEU A 230 20.19 14.73 15.46
CA LEU A 230 20.36 13.30 15.22
C LEU A 230 19.40 12.44 16.06
N LYS A 231 19.16 12.84 17.31
CA LYS A 231 18.20 12.19 18.19
C LYS A 231 16.77 12.40 17.68
N ALA A 232 16.44 13.61 17.25
CA ALA A 232 15.14 13.93 16.67
C ALA A 232 14.85 13.10 15.41
N VAL A 233 15.81 12.95 14.49
CA VAL A 233 15.67 12.08 13.30
C VAL A 233 15.39 10.64 13.70
N ALA A 234 16.12 10.12 14.70
CA ALA A 234 15.93 8.74 15.16
C ALA A 234 14.58 8.54 15.87
N GLU A 235 14.08 9.54 16.59
CA GLU A 235 12.74 9.54 17.21
C GLU A 235 11.64 9.61 16.16
N CYS A 236 11.77 10.48 15.14
CA CYS A 236 10.82 10.63 14.05
C CYS A 236 10.69 9.36 13.18
N SER A 237 11.74 8.55 13.13
CA SER A 237 11.78 7.33 12.33
C SER A 237 10.99 6.17 12.93
N GLN A 238 10.50 6.27 14.18
CA GLN A 238 9.68 5.26 14.87
C GLN A 238 10.23 3.81 14.79
N GLY A 239 11.55 3.65 14.70
CA GLY A 239 12.21 2.34 14.60
C GLY A 239 12.45 1.80 13.19
N ASP A 240 12.13 2.57 12.14
CA ASP A 240 12.49 2.28 10.74
C ASP A 240 13.89 2.86 10.42
N LEU A 241 14.88 2.00 10.19
CA LEU A 241 16.25 2.43 9.90
C LEU A 241 16.40 3.02 8.49
N ARG A 242 15.60 2.54 7.53
CA ARG A 242 15.67 3.01 6.15
C ARG A 242 15.22 4.46 6.08
N MET A 243 14.13 4.79 6.77
CA MET A 243 13.65 6.16 6.91
C MET A 243 14.68 7.05 7.61
N ALA A 244 15.30 6.57 8.69
CA ALA A 244 16.32 7.31 9.41
C ALA A 244 17.53 7.67 8.55
N VAL A 245 18.00 6.73 7.71
CA VAL A 245 19.13 6.95 6.80
C VAL A 245 18.76 7.90 5.66
N ASN A 246 17.55 7.80 5.09
CA ASN A 246 17.07 8.72 4.07
C ASN A 246 16.93 10.16 4.60
N ASN A 247 16.34 10.32 5.79
CA ASN A 247 16.24 11.62 6.45
C ASN A 247 17.62 12.21 6.76
N LEU A 248 18.57 11.38 7.19
CA LEU A 248 19.96 11.82 7.40
C LEU A 248 20.61 12.27 6.09
N GLN A 249 20.45 11.49 5.01
CA GLN A 249 20.98 11.83 3.70
C GLN A 249 20.44 13.19 3.22
N LEU A 250 19.13 13.41 3.36
CA LEU A 250 18.47 14.66 3.00
C LEU A 250 19.03 15.85 3.79
N ILE A 251 19.11 15.73 5.13
CA ILE A 251 19.67 16.78 6.00
C ILE A 251 21.13 17.08 5.65
N CYS A 252 21.91 16.04 5.34
CA CYS A 252 23.32 16.20 4.96
C CYS A 252 23.53 16.76 3.55
N GLN A 253 22.53 16.72 2.67
CA GLN A 253 22.60 17.32 1.34
C GLN A 253 22.29 18.82 1.35
N HIS A 254 21.65 19.33 2.40
CA HIS A 254 21.33 20.73 2.56
C HIS A 254 22.40 21.45 3.40
N ASP A 255 22.87 22.62 2.96
CA ASP A 255 23.90 23.40 3.67
C ASP A 255 23.36 23.99 5.00
N ASP A 256 22.06 24.32 5.03
CA ASP A 256 21.38 24.84 6.22
C ASP A 256 20.80 23.72 7.10
N THR A 257 21.62 23.19 8.00
CA THR A 257 21.25 22.13 8.95
C THR A 257 20.25 22.54 10.05
N SER A 258 19.93 23.83 10.16
CA SER A 258 19.06 24.41 11.20
C SER A 258 17.60 24.57 10.80
N ALA A 259 17.27 24.51 9.50
CA ALA A 259 15.93 24.80 8.98
C ALA A 259 15.08 23.56 8.64
N LEU A 260 15.65 22.35 8.74
CA LEU A 260 14.96 21.13 8.32
C LEU A 260 14.30 20.43 9.51
N THR A 261 12.97 20.49 9.54
CA THR A 261 12.15 19.63 10.39
C THR A 261 12.35 18.18 9.95
N PRO A 262 12.75 17.25 10.84
CA PRO A 262 12.86 15.84 10.48
C PRO A 262 11.50 15.35 9.99
N CYS A 263 11.45 14.80 8.78
CA CYS A 263 10.24 14.28 8.19
C CYS A 263 9.74 13.11 9.04
N TYR A 264 8.56 13.27 9.64
CA TYR A 264 7.82 12.15 10.21
C TYR A 264 7.45 11.19 9.08
N ARG A 265 7.31 9.91 9.41
CA ARG A 265 6.54 9.02 8.54
C ARG A 265 5.18 9.68 8.32
N ASP A 266 4.71 9.73 7.07
CA ASP A 266 3.37 10.24 6.78
C ASP A 266 2.41 9.60 7.77
N ASN A 267 1.92 10.41 8.71
CA ASN A 267 1.00 9.95 9.74
C ASN A 267 -0.34 9.82 9.05
N PHE A 268 -0.50 8.71 8.33
CA PHE A 268 -1.76 8.42 7.67
C PHE A 268 -2.83 8.30 8.76
N CYS A 269 -3.75 9.25 8.77
CA CYS A 269 -4.98 9.15 9.52
C CYS A 269 -5.87 8.19 8.76
N LEU A 270 -6.36 7.13 9.43
CA LEU A 270 -7.34 6.24 8.81
C LEU A 270 -8.52 7.07 8.28
N LEU A 271 -9.07 6.66 7.14
CA LEU A 271 -10.15 7.36 6.43
C LEU A 271 -11.30 7.79 7.36
N PHE A 272 -11.87 6.85 8.11
CA PHE A 272 -13.05 7.13 8.94
C PHE A 272 -12.76 8.05 10.14
N PRO A 273 -11.63 7.90 10.86
CA PRO A 273 -11.16 8.91 11.80
C PRO A 273 -10.96 10.29 11.17
N ALA A 274 -10.40 10.38 9.97
CA ALA A 274 -10.22 11.65 9.25
C ALA A 274 -11.58 12.28 8.91
N LEU A 275 -12.50 11.53 8.28
CA LEU A 275 -13.88 11.97 8.00
C LEU A 275 -14.62 12.41 9.27
N GLY A 276 -14.45 11.67 10.36
CA GLY A 276 -15.03 12.01 11.65
C GLY A 276 -14.58 13.35 12.20
N LYS A 277 -13.38 13.85 11.84
CA LYS A 277 -12.97 15.21 12.21
C LYS A 277 -13.83 16.28 11.50
N PHE A 278 -14.22 16.04 10.25
CA PHE A 278 -15.04 16.96 9.45
C PHE A 278 -16.53 16.89 9.83
N LEU A 279 -17.05 15.68 9.98
CA LEU A 279 -18.48 15.46 10.19
C LEU A 279 -18.93 15.90 11.60
N TYR A 280 -18.08 15.69 12.61
CA TYR A 280 -18.35 16.05 14.01
C TYR A 280 -17.73 17.39 14.45
N ASP A 281 -17.22 18.19 13.51
CA ASP A 281 -16.64 19.52 13.80
C ASP A 281 -15.55 19.46 14.90
N LYS A 282 -14.50 18.67 14.65
CA LYS A 282 -13.32 18.58 15.54
C LYS A 282 -12.21 19.55 15.16
N PHE A 283 -12.44 20.38 14.13
CA PHE A 283 -11.56 21.45 13.69
C PHE A 283 -11.94 22.72 14.44
N GLY A 284 -11.43 22.90 15.66
CA GLY A 284 -11.85 23.97 16.56
C GLY A 284 -11.86 25.35 15.90
N HIS A 285 -13.05 25.81 15.48
CA HIS A 285 -13.23 27.18 15.05
C HIS A 285 -13.43 28.07 16.27
N SER A 286 -12.33 28.69 16.70
CA SER A 286 -12.39 30.03 17.27
C SER A 286 -12.99 30.97 16.22
N SER A 287 -14.25 31.39 16.40
CA SER A 287 -14.72 32.79 16.23
C SER A 287 -16.23 32.85 15.96
N GLN A 288 -17.02 33.25 16.97
CA GLN A 288 -17.89 34.43 16.92
C GLN A 288 -18.67 34.60 18.23
N THR A 289 -17.97 35.01 19.28
CA THR A 289 -18.48 36.03 20.21
C THR A 289 -17.34 36.98 20.50
N VAL A 290 -17.43 38.17 19.91
CA VAL A 290 -16.60 39.32 20.24
C VAL A 290 -16.93 39.74 21.67
N VAL A 291 -16.18 39.27 22.66
CA VAL A 291 -15.87 40.02 23.88
C VAL A 291 -14.47 39.65 24.29
N ALA A 292 -13.57 40.64 24.26
CA ALA A 292 -12.23 40.54 24.83
C ALA A 292 -12.31 40.12 26.29
N ASN A 293 -11.54 39.09 26.69
CA ASN A 293 -10.56 39.17 27.78
C ASN A 293 -9.92 37.81 28.12
N SER A 294 -8.65 37.92 28.53
CA SER A 294 -7.79 36.99 29.28
C SER A 294 -7.33 35.68 28.62
N GLU A 295 -6.09 35.74 28.10
CA GLU A 295 -4.93 34.92 28.50
C GLU A 295 -5.22 33.53 29.12
N GLN A 296 -4.93 32.48 28.33
CA GLN A 296 -4.19 31.25 28.67
C GLN A 296 -4.70 30.08 27.81
N ASP A 297 -3.91 29.69 26.81
CA ASP A 297 -3.57 28.29 26.47
C ASP A 297 -2.80 28.26 25.13
N GLU A 298 -1.48 28.24 25.23
CA GLU A 298 -0.60 27.85 24.12
C GLU A 298 -0.67 26.32 23.93
N SER A 299 -0.83 25.86 22.68
CA SER A 299 -0.78 24.48 22.15
C SER A 299 -2.07 23.83 21.60
N SER A 300 -3.02 24.62 21.10
CA SER A 300 -3.96 24.08 20.09
C SER A 300 -3.39 24.39 18.70
N GLU A 301 -2.59 23.46 18.16
CA GLU A 301 -2.14 23.52 16.77
C GLU A 301 -3.38 23.59 15.86
N SER A 302 -3.53 24.68 15.11
CA SER A 302 -4.68 24.88 14.23
C SER A 302 -4.56 23.92 13.05
N VAL A 303 -5.10 22.72 13.20
CA VAL A 303 -5.06 21.70 12.14
C VAL A 303 -5.86 22.23 10.95
N LEU A 304 -5.17 22.50 9.84
CA LEU A 304 -5.83 22.87 8.60
C LEU A 304 -6.70 21.69 8.11
N PRO A 305 -7.91 21.96 7.63
CA PRO A 305 -8.75 20.94 7.00
C PRO A 305 -8.00 20.19 5.89
N GLU A 306 -7.21 20.91 5.07
CA GLU A 306 -6.39 20.33 3.99
C GLU A 306 -5.40 19.29 4.51
N ASP A 307 -4.68 19.60 5.58
CA ASP A 307 -3.66 18.70 6.13
C ASP A 307 -4.28 17.38 6.60
N THR A 308 -5.54 17.41 7.07
CA THR A 308 -6.25 16.18 7.44
C THR A 308 -6.69 15.37 6.22
N VAL A 309 -7.03 16.02 5.11
CA VAL A 309 -7.31 15.32 3.84
C VAL A 309 -6.04 14.66 3.32
N CYS A 310 -4.92 15.38 3.28
CA CYS A 310 -3.62 14.84 2.87
C CYS A 310 -3.18 13.68 3.77
N GLN A 311 -3.38 13.81 5.09
CA GLN A 311 -3.13 12.73 6.04
C GLN A 311 -4.04 11.52 5.83
N SER A 312 -5.18 11.60 5.13
CA SER A 312 -6.04 10.43 4.91
C SER A 312 -5.40 9.38 4.00
N GLY A 313 -4.40 9.76 3.19
CA GLY A 313 -3.75 8.90 2.20
C GLY A 313 -4.63 8.54 1.00
N LEU A 314 -5.84 9.09 0.90
CA LEU A 314 -6.68 9.01 -0.27
C LEU A 314 -6.46 10.20 -1.19
N ARG A 315 -6.76 10.02 -2.48
CA ARG A 315 -6.90 11.13 -3.42
C ARG A 315 -7.97 12.10 -2.92
N GLU A 316 -7.71 13.39 -3.07
CA GLU A 316 -8.52 14.48 -2.52
C GLU A 316 -9.97 14.46 -3.05
N ASP A 317 -10.15 14.11 -4.32
CA ASP A 317 -11.47 13.95 -4.95
C ASP A 317 -12.27 12.81 -4.32
N ILE A 318 -11.64 11.65 -4.10
CA ILE A 318 -12.24 10.49 -3.44
C ILE A 318 -12.65 10.87 -2.02
N PHE A 319 -11.77 11.54 -1.27
CA PHE A 319 -12.09 11.97 0.09
C PHE A 319 -13.30 12.91 0.11
N CYS A 320 -13.39 13.84 -0.83
CA CYS A 320 -14.54 14.72 -1.01
C CYS A 320 -15.84 13.98 -1.34
N LEU A 321 -15.80 12.90 -2.13
CA LEU A 321 -16.96 12.04 -2.37
C LEU A 321 -17.48 11.38 -1.08
N TYR A 322 -16.57 10.93 -0.21
CA TYR A 322 -16.95 10.39 1.11
C TYR A 322 -17.61 11.47 1.98
N LEU A 323 -17.12 12.71 1.94
CA LEU A 323 -17.77 13.82 2.63
C LEU A 323 -19.15 14.13 2.04
N PHE A 324 -19.28 14.14 0.72
CA PHE A 324 -20.53 14.43 0.01
C PHE A 324 -21.63 13.39 0.28
N GLU A 325 -21.30 12.11 0.33
CA GLU A 325 -22.29 11.06 0.65
C GLU A 325 -22.82 11.22 2.08
N ASN A 326 -21.96 11.63 3.01
CA ASN A 326 -22.26 11.53 4.44
C ASN A 326 -22.74 12.84 5.07
N TYR A 327 -22.40 14.03 4.55
CA TYR A 327 -22.66 15.30 5.26
C TYR A 327 -24.13 15.56 5.60
N LEU A 328 -25.06 15.03 4.81
CA LEU A 328 -26.51 15.18 5.00
C LEU A 328 -26.99 14.62 6.33
N ASP A 329 -26.44 13.48 6.77
CA ASP A 329 -26.85 12.83 8.01
C ASP A 329 -26.42 13.64 9.25
N PHE A 330 -25.35 14.45 9.12
CA PHE A 330 -24.71 15.20 10.20
C PHE A 330 -25.10 16.68 10.29
N ARG A 331 -25.90 17.20 9.35
CA ARG A 331 -26.32 18.61 9.31
C ARG A 331 -27.81 18.73 9.65
N ASN A 332 -28.12 19.52 10.67
CA ASN A 332 -29.50 19.75 11.13
C ASN A 332 -30.14 21.00 10.51
N SER A 333 -29.32 21.97 10.08
CA SER A 333 -29.77 23.20 9.43
C SER A 333 -29.83 23.04 7.92
N LEU A 334 -31.00 23.34 7.33
CA LEU A 334 -31.17 23.38 5.88
C LEU A 334 -30.26 24.42 5.23
N GLU A 335 -29.98 25.54 5.91
CA GLU A 335 -29.13 26.59 5.38
C GLU A 335 -27.67 26.11 5.19
N ASP A 336 -27.16 25.33 6.14
CA ASP A 336 -25.82 24.74 6.06
C ASP A 336 -25.75 23.70 4.93
N ILE A 337 -26.78 22.86 4.81
CA ILE A 337 -26.87 21.84 3.74
C ILE A 337 -26.83 22.51 2.36
N VAL A 338 -27.60 23.59 2.17
CA VAL A 338 -27.63 24.31 0.89
C VAL A 338 -26.27 24.92 0.58
N LYS A 339 -25.62 25.59 1.54
CA LYS A 339 -24.29 26.19 1.33
C LYS A 339 -23.23 25.12 1.01
N ILE A 340 -23.23 24.00 1.72
CA ILE A 340 -22.32 22.88 1.45
C ILE A 340 -22.57 22.31 0.05
N SER A 341 -23.84 22.09 -0.34
CA SER A 341 -24.19 21.57 -1.66
C SER A 341 -23.76 22.51 -2.80
N GLN A 342 -23.86 23.83 -2.61
CA GLN A 342 -23.39 24.82 -3.57
C GLN A 342 -21.86 24.77 -3.74
N CYS A 343 -21.12 24.59 -2.64
CA CYS A 343 -19.67 24.42 -2.71
C CYS A 343 -19.28 23.13 -3.44
N PHE A 344 -19.95 22.01 -3.17
CA PHE A 344 -19.69 20.76 -3.91
C PHE A 344 -20.04 20.88 -5.39
N SER A 345 -21.16 21.52 -5.73
CA SER A 345 -21.52 21.78 -7.13
C SER A 345 -20.50 22.67 -7.84
N PHE A 346 -19.98 23.68 -7.16
CA PHE A 346 -18.92 24.53 -7.70
C PHE A 346 -17.62 23.75 -7.95
N VAL A 347 -17.27 22.85 -7.01
CA VAL A 347 -16.10 21.98 -7.11
C VAL A 347 -16.25 20.98 -8.27
N ASP A 348 -17.43 20.41 -8.46
CA ASP A 348 -17.73 19.50 -9.58
C ASP A 348 -17.60 20.18 -10.95
N CYS A 349 -18.04 21.45 -11.06
CA CYS A 349 -17.84 22.26 -12.26
C CYS A 349 -16.36 22.51 -12.62
N LEU A 350 -15.44 22.37 -11.66
CA LEU A 350 -13.99 22.47 -11.91
C LEU A 350 -13.38 21.15 -12.37
N GLY A 351 -14.11 20.04 -12.25
CA GLY A 351 -13.73 18.70 -12.66
C GLY A 351 -13.78 18.44 -14.16
N ASN A 352 -13.62 19.46 -15.00
CA ASN A 352 -13.40 19.23 -16.42
C ASN A 352 -12.17 18.32 -16.61
N TRP A 353 -12.30 17.31 -17.48
CA TRP A 353 -11.33 16.23 -17.66
C TRP A 353 -9.88 16.71 -17.92
N GLU A 354 -9.71 17.87 -18.56
CA GLU A 354 -8.39 18.46 -18.87
C GLU A 354 -7.66 19.04 -17.64
N THR A 355 -8.38 19.42 -16.58
CA THR A 355 -7.82 20.10 -15.40
C THR A 355 -7.98 19.31 -14.11
N MET A 356 -8.57 18.12 -14.16
CA MET A 356 -8.99 17.35 -12.98
C MET A 356 -7.81 17.05 -12.03
N GLU A 357 -6.67 16.63 -12.56
CA GLU A 357 -5.48 16.30 -11.75
C GLU A 357 -4.88 17.52 -11.03
N ILE A 358 -4.86 18.67 -11.71
CA ILE A 358 -4.33 19.92 -11.17
C ILE A 358 -5.28 20.48 -10.10
N CYS A 359 -6.58 20.25 -10.27
CA CYS A 359 -7.61 20.75 -9.38
C CYS A 359 -7.78 19.92 -8.11
N HIS A 360 -7.28 18.67 -8.01
CA HIS A 360 -7.45 17.81 -6.82
C HIS A 360 -7.22 18.51 -5.46
N PRO A 361 -6.13 19.27 -5.22
CA PRO A 361 -5.95 20.01 -3.97
C PRO A 361 -7.04 21.07 -3.72
N TYR A 362 -7.62 21.62 -4.78
CA TYR A 362 -8.73 22.56 -4.72
C TYR A 362 -10.06 21.89 -4.33
N PHE A 363 -10.30 20.64 -4.78
CA PHE A 363 -11.44 19.84 -4.32
C PHE A 363 -11.39 19.69 -2.79
N ALA A 364 -10.24 19.27 -2.26
CA ALA A 364 -10.04 19.18 -0.81
C ALA A 364 -10.22 20.55 -0.12
N SER A 365 -9.61 21.62 -0.66
CA SER A 365 -9.69 22.91 0.01
C SER A 365 -11.11 23.48 0.04
N VAL A 366 -11.87 23.43 -1.05
CA VAL A 366 -13.23 23.99 -1.06
C VAL A 366 -14.24 23.01 -0.46
N GLY A 367 -14.23 21.75 -0.88
CA GLY A 367 -15.18 20.74 -0.42
C GLY A 367 -15.02 20.42 1.06
N ALA A 368 -13.79 20.19 1.51
CA ALA A 368 -13.54 19.85 2.91
C ALA A 368 -13.73 21.06 3.85
N ARG A 369 -13.36 22.29 3.43
CA ARG A 369 -13.65 23.50 4.19
C ARG A 369 -15.13 23.82 4.27
N ALA A 370 -15.89 23.62 3.19
CA ALA A 370 -17.33 23.86 3.22
C ALA A 370 -17.99 23.01 4.31
N VAL A 371 -17.61 21.73 4.41
CA VAL A 371 -18.09 20.85 5.48
C VAL A 371 -17.60 21.29 6.85
N SER A 372 -16.33 21.68 7.02
CA SER A 372 -15.83 22.10 8.34
C SER A 372 -16.39 23.45 8.82
N THR A 373 -16.70 24.38 7.91
CA THR A 373 -17.04 25.77 8.25
C THR A 373 -18.55 26.01 8.39
N PHE A 374 -19.39 25.37 7.57
CA PHE A 374 -20.83 25.55 7.66
C PHE A 374 -21.44 24.68 8.77
N TYR A 375 -21.56 25.30 9.95
CA TYR A 375 -22.01 24.65 11.17
C TYR A 375 -22.78 25.62 12.09
N THR A 376 -24.04 25.87 11.77
CA THR A 376 -24.86 26.87 12.47
C THR A 376 -25.51 26.31 13.74
N GLU A 377 -25.74 24.99 13.83
CA GLU A 377 -26.41 24.34 14.96
C GLU A 377 -25.51 23.38 15.77
N LYS A 378 -26.00 22.92 16.94
CA LYS A 378 -25.25 22.04 17.86
C LYS A 378 -24.84 20.72 17.20
N ARG A 379 -23.65 20.26 17.60
CA ARG A 379 -23.04 19.02 17.11
C ARG A 379 -23.94 17.79 17.27
N PRO A 380 -24.00 16.86 16.30
CA PRO A 380 -24.68 15.59 16.50
C PRO A 380 -23.95 14.83 17.59
N LEU A 381 -24.64 14.63 18.72
CA LEU A 381 -24.11 13.97 19.91
C LEU A 381 -24.08 12.44 19.77
N ARG A 382 -24.74 11.90 18.74
CA ARG A 382 -24.90 10.47 18.54
C ARG A 382 -24.03 9.99 17.38
N PHE A 383 -23.37 8.85 17.59
CA PHE A 383 -22.64 8.17 16.53
C PHE A 383 -23.59 7.80 15.38
N GLN A 384 -23.21 8.22 14.17
CA GLN A 384 -23.82 7.81 12.92
C GLN A 384 -22.79 7.02 12.10
N GLN A 385 -23.25 5.96 11.44
CA GLN A 385 -22.42 5.11 10.59
C GLN A 385 -22.13 5.82 9.27
N THR A 386 -20.84 5.94 8.91
CA THR A 386 -20.44 6.49 7.61
C THR A 386 -20.57 5.44 6.51
N ARG A 387 -21.07 5.86 5.35
CA ARG A 387 -21.30 5.03 4.17
C ARG A 387 -20.24 5.29 3.10
N LYS A 388 -20.04 4.29 2.24
CA LYS A 388 -19.22 4.44 1.03
C LYS A 388 -20.01 5.26 -0.02
N PRO A 389 -19.33 6.11 -0.83
CA PRO A 389 -19.98 6.86 -1.89
C PRO A 389 -20.71 5.95 -2.86
N GLN A 390 -21.98 6.23 -3.11
CA GLN A 390 -22.77 5.49 -4.10
C GLN A 390 -22.30 5.78 -5.54
N ASP A 391 -21.60 6.89 -5.73
CA ASP A 391 -21.05 7.30 -7.02
C ASP A 391 -20.11 6.25 -7.63
N PHE A 392 -19.35 5.50 -6.81
CA PHE A 392 -18.52 4.41 -7.33
C PHE A 392 -19.35 3.30 -7.97
N LEU A 393 -20.45 2.90 -7.33
CA LEU A 393 -21.36 1.89 -7.87
C LEU A 393 -22.09 2.42 -9.10
N ALA A 394 -22.53 3.67 -9.07
CA ALA A 394 -23.21 4.31 -10.18
C ALA A 394 -22.30 4.41 -11.42
N ASN A 395 -21.03 4.79 -11.25
CA ASN A 395 -20.06 4.87 -12.32
C ASN A 395 -19.69 3.49 -12.87
N LYS A 396 -19.46 2.50 -12.00
CA LYS A 396 -19.21 1.11 -12.42
C LYS A 396 -20.36 0.56 -13.26
N ASN A 397 -21.60 0.68 -12.76
CA ASN A 397 -22.78 0.22 -13.47
C ASN A 397 -22.98 0.98 -14.80
N SER A 398 -22.77 2.30 -14.80
CA SER A 398 -22.86 3.12 -16.01
C SER A 398 -21.82 2.71 -17.05
N ASN A 399 -20.58 2.42 -16.65
CA ASN A 399 -19.51 1.98 -17.55
C ASN A 399 -19.77 0.58 -18.10
N LEU A 400 -20.25 -0.35 -17.27
CA LEU A 400 -20.67 -1.68 -17.72
C LEU A 400 -21.78 -1.59 -18.77
N VAL A 401 -22.79 -0.77 -18.52
CA VAL A 401 -23.88 -0.52 -19.48
C VAL A 401 -23.34 0.11 -20.76
N ARG A 402 -22.46 1.11 -20.67
CA ARG A 402 -21.83 1.75 -21.84
C ARG A 402 -21.07 0.71 -22.67
N HIS A 403 -20.19 -0.07 -22.03
CA HIS A 403 -19.38 -1.10 -22.71
C HIS A 403 -20.26 -2.16 -23.39
N ALA A 404 -21.29 -2.66 -22.70
CA ALA A 404 -22.23 -3.62 -23.27
C ALA A 404 -23.03 -3.04 -24.45
N CYS A 405 -23.26 -1.72 -24.46
CA CYS A 405 -23.98 -1.02 -25.51
C CYS A 405 -23.12 -0.60 -26.72
N VAL A 406 -21.78 -0.58 -26.62
CA VAL A 406 -20.87 -0.28 -27.75
C VAL A 406 -21.13 -1.17 -28.97
N PRO A 407 -21.13 -2.52 -28.84
CA PRO A 407 -21.36 -3.39 -30.00
C PRO A 407 -22.78 -3.29 -30.56
N LEU A 408 -23.78 -3.02 -29.71
CA LEU A 408 -25.15 -2.76 -30.15
C LEU A 408 -25.22 -1.46 -30.97
N ARG A 409 -24.53 -0.41 -30.51
CA ARG A 409 -24.43 0.85 -31.23
C ARG A 409 -23.71 0.68 -32.56
N GLU A 410 -22.63 -0.11 -32.63
CA GLU A 410 -21.93 -0.39 -33.89
C GLU A 410 -22.78 -1.21 -34.87
N SER A 411 -23.54 -2.19 -34.36
CA SER A 411 -24.45 -3.01 -35.16
C SER A 411 -25.65 -2.22 -35.72
N VAL A 412 -26.12 -1.18 -35.03
CA VAL A 412 -27.24 -0.32 -35.45
C VAL A 412 -26.75 0.89 -36.25
N GLY A 413 -25.62 1.45 -35.82
CA GLY A 413 -25.06 2.73 -36.26
C GLY A 413 -24.23 2.66 -37.54
N GLY A 414 -24.11 1.50 -38.18
CA GLY A 414 -23.39 1.35 -39.45
C GLY A 414 -23.87 2.30 -40.56
N ASN A 415 -25.07 2.90 -40.45
CA ASN A 415 -25.61 3.87 -41.40
C ASN A 415 -26.26 5.14 -40.77
N ILE A 416 -26.27 5.30 -39.44
CA ILE A 416 -26.96 6.43 -38.78
C ILE A 416 -26.02 7.09 -37.77
N LEU A 417 -25.71 8.37 -38.02
CA LEU A 417 -24.97 9.29 -37.12
C LEU A 417 -25.79 9.61 -35.86
N ILE A 418 -26.12 8.61 -35.04
CA ILE A 418 -26.76 8.83 -33.75
C ILE A 418 -25.67 9.23 -32.75
N ASP A 419 -25.81 10.41 -32.15
CA ASP A 419 -24.92 10.84 -31.07
C ASP A 419 -24.99 9.86 -29.89
N LYS A 420 -23.87 9.69 -29.18
CA LYS A 420 -23.76 8.75 -28.05
C LYS A 420 -24.84 9.02 -27.01
N SER A 421 -25.12 10.29 -26.70
CA SER A 421 -26.09 10.69 -25.68
C SER A 421 -27.53 10.31 -26.07
N SER A 422 -27.94 10.60 -27.31
CA SER A 422 -29.27 10.28 -27.83
C SER A 422 -29.51 8.77 -27.98
N PHE A 423 -28.46 7.99 -28.26
CA PHE A 423 -28.56 6.53 -28.30
C PHE A 423 -28.90 5.96 -26.91
N TYR A 424 -28.23 6.42 -25.86
CA TYR A 424 -28.47 5.92 -24.50
C TYR A 424 -29.80 6.39 -23.91
N ALA A 425 -30.17 7.65 -24.12
CA ALA A 425 -31.36 8.23 -23.50
C ALA A 425 -32.67 7.79 -24.17
N ASP A 426 -32.71 7.75 -25.51
CA ASP A 426 -33.97 7.58 -26.25
C ASP A 426 -34.03 6.23 -26.98
N TYR A 427 -32.96 5.85 -27.66
CA TYR A 427 -32.99 4.70 -28.57
C TYR A 427 -32.86 3.36 -27.84
N LEU A 428 -31.97 3.26 -26.85
CA LEU A 428 -31.76 2.05 -26.06
C LEU A 428 -33.03 1.63 -25.29
N PRO A 429 -33.72 2.52 -24.54
CA PRO A 429 -34.99 2.16 -23.89
C PRO A 429 -36.08 1.78 -24.89
N TYR A 430 -36.16 2.46 -26.05
CA TYR A 430 -37.09 2.11 -27.11
C TYR A 430 -36.83 0.70 -27.66
N MET A 431 -35.57 0.35 -27.93
CA MET A 431 -35.21 -0.98 -28.40
C MET A 431 -35.50 -2.08 -27.37
N ILE A 432 -35.15 -1.85 -26.10
CA ILE A 432 -35.45 -2.80 -25.02
C ILE A 432 -36.97 -3.01 -24.90
N SER A 433 -37.76 -1.93 -25.02
CA SER A 433 -39.23 -2.04 -24.99
C SER A 433 -39.79 -2.87 -26.15
N LYS A 434 -39.17 -2.82 -27.34
CA LYS A 434 -39.59 -3.55 -28.54
C LYS A 434 -39.06 -4.97 -28.62
N SER A 435 -37.86 -5.25 -28.10
CA SER A 435 -37.28 -6.60 -28.07
C SER A 435 -38.03 -7.51 -27.10
N CYS A 436 -38.61 -6.98 -26.02
CA CYS A 436 -39.53 -7.69 -25.13
C CYS A 436 -40.86 -8.12 -25.80
N LEU A 437 -41.17 -7.61 -27.00
CA LEU A 437 -42.42 -7.88 -27.74
C LEU A 437 -42.25 -8.83 -28.94
N GLY A 438 -41.02 -9.24 -29.29
CA GLY A 438 -40.74 -10.01 -30.51
C GLY A 438 -39.91 -11.27 -30.28
N THR A 439 -40.40 -12.42 -30.77
CA THR A 439 -39.75 -13.74 -30.71
C THR A 439 -38.80 -13.99 -31.89
N ASN A 440 -37.78 -13.14 -32.09
CA ASN A 440 -36.83 -13.32 -33.19
C ASN A 440 -35.40 -13.59 -32.68
N HIS A 441 -34.92 -14.82 -32.92
CA HIS A 441 -33.59 -15.35 -32.61
C HIS A 441 -32.44 -14.73 -33.43
N SER A 442 -32.29 -13.41 -33.39
CA SER A 442 -31.08 -12.74 -33.92
C SER A 442 -30.05 -12.56 -32.80
N SER A 443 -28.75 -12.56 -33.12
CA SER A 443 -27.68 -12.27 -32.15
C SER A 443 -27.90 -10.93 -31.44
N PHE A 444 -28.49 -9.97 -32.15
CA PHE A 444 -28.91 -8.67 -31.64
C PHE A 444 -29.96 -8.76 -30.53
N HIS A 445 -30.99 -9.60 -30.71
CA HIS A 445 -32.02 -9.83 -29.68
C HIS A 445 -31.44 -10.48 -28.43
N MET A 446 -30.55 -11.47 -28.60
CA MET A 446 -29.82 -12.09 -27.48
C MET A 446 -28.95 -11.08 -26.72
N SER A 447 -28.27 -10.16 -27.40
CA SER A 447 -27.51 -9.09 -26.76
C SER A 447 -28.41 -8.10 -26.00
N CYS A 448 -29.59 -7.74 -26.53
CA CYS A 448 -30.55 -6.89 -25.81
C CYS A 448 -31.18 -7.59 -24.58
N VAL A 449 -31.49 -8.88 -24.69
CA VAL A 449 -32.01 -9.69 -23.57
C VAL A 449 -30.95 -9.89 -22.49
N ALA A 450 -29.68 -10.14 -22.88
CA ALA A 450 -28.56 -10.22 -21.96
C ALA A 450 -28.31 -8.91 -21.21
N LEU A 451 -28.47 -7.76 -21.90
CA LEU A 451 -28.34 -6.44 -21.30
C LEU A 451 -29.50 -6.14 -20.32
N SER A 452 -30.72 -6.57 -20.65
CA SER A 452 -31.87 -6.51 -19.74
C SER A 452 -31.68 -7.42 -18.51
N GLY A 453 -31.04 -8.58 -18.67
CA GLY A 453 -30.68 -9.47 -17.57
C GLY A 453 -29.60 -8.87 -16.67
N ALA A 454 -28.54 -8.31 -17.24
CA ALA A 454 -27.47 -7.63 -16.51
C ALA A 454 -27.98 -6.41 -15.73
N LEU A 455 -28.87 -5.60 -16.31
CA LEU A 455 -29.55 -4.50 -15.60
C LEU A 455 -30.39 -5.02 -14.43
N HIS A 456 -31.06 -6.17 -14.58
CA HIS A 456 -31.84 -6.78 -13.52
C HIS A 456 -30.97 -7.40 -12.41
N ASP A 457 -29.78 -7.92 -12.73
CA ASP A 457 -28.83 -8.45 -11.75
C ASP A 457 -28.04 -7.34 -11.04
N THR A 458 -27.73 -6.22 -11.70
CA THR A 458 -27.15 -5.03 -11.03
C THR A 458 -28.08 -4.45 -9.97
N SER A 459 -29.40 -4.59 -10.12
CA SER A 459 -30.38 -4.21 -9.09
C SER A 459 -30.39 -5.14 -7.88
N LYS A 460 -29.86 -6.37 -7.99
CA LYS A 460 -29.72 -7.34 -6.90
C LYS A 460 -28.35 -7.30 -6.21
N LEU A 461 -27.31 -6.86 -6.91
CA LEU A 461 -25.94 -6.69 -6.38
C LEU A 461 -25.80 -5.52 -5.38
N GLY A 462 -26.86 -4.78 -5.10
CA GLY A 462 -26.90 -3.74 -4.06
C GLY A 462 -26.71 -4.25 -2.62
N GLU A 463 -26.60 -5.57 -2.41
CA GLU A 463 -26.47 -6.20 -1.08
C GLU A 463 -25.12 -6.89 -0.81
N GLU A 464 -24.18 -6.97 -1.76
CA GLU A 464 -22.88 -7.62 -1.52
C GLU A 464 -21.73 -6.61 -1.28
N GLU A 465 -21.05 -6.75 -0.14
CA GLU A 465 -19.93 -5.91 0.30
C GLU A 465 -18.72 -6.05 -0.66
N ILE A 466 -18.52 -5.03 -1.51
CA ILE A 466 -17.30 -4.95 -2.34
C ILE A 466 -16.11 -4.51 -1.49
N ASN A 467 -15.07 -5.33 -1.53
CA ASN A 467 -13.84 -5.25 -0.75
C ASN A 467 -12.97 -4.05 -1.21
N GLU A 468 -12.34 -3.34 -0.26
CA GLU A 468 -11.64 -2.05 -0.45
C GLU A 468 -10.46 -2.09 -1.45
N SER A 469 -10.05 -3.28 -1.89
CA SER A 469 -8.95 -3.48 -2.85
C SER A 469 -9.33 -3.37 -4.33
N GLU A 470 -10.62 -3.22 -4.68
CA GLU A 470 -11.02 -3.02 -6.09
C GLU A 470 -10.82 -1.56 -6.57
N ILE A 471 -10.86 -0.58 -5.67
CA ILE A 471 -10.91 0.85 -6.03
C ILE A 471 -9.54 1.38 -6.51
N ILE A 472 -8.44 0.80 -6.04
CA ILE A 472 -7.09 1.28 -6.38
C ILE A 472 -6.62 0.74 -7.75
N ILE A 473 -7.16 -0.39 -8.22
CA ILE A 473 -6.64 -1.10 -9.39
C ILE A 473 -7.38 -0.68 -10.69
N GLU A 474 -8.66 -0.32 -10.63
CA GLU A 474 -9.46 0.00 -11.82
C GLU A 474 -9.37 1.47 -12.31
N GLN A 475 -8.58 2.35 -11.66
CA GLN A 475 -8.42 3.75 -12.13
C GLN A 475 -7.16 4.00 -12.97
N PHE A 476 -6.30 3.00 -13.17
CA PHE A 476 -5.17 3.09 -14.12
C PHE A 476 -5.52 2.53 -15.51
N SER A 477 -6.78 2.19 -15.79
CA SER A 477 -7.19 1.51 -17.03
C SER A 477 -7.82 2.40 -18.10
N ASP A 478 -7.97 3.70 -17.87
CA ASP A 478 -8.58 4.60 -18.86
C ASP A 478 -7.52 5.45 -19.56
N ASP A 479 -6.64 4.78 -20.31
CA ASP A 479 -5.87 5.40 -21.40
C ASP A 479 -5.76 4.37 -22.54
N GLU A 480 -6.77 4.34 -23.41
CA GLU A 480 -6.63 4.04 -24.85
C GLU A 480 -7.96 4.32 -25.57
N SER A 481 -8.07 5.52 -26.16
CA SER A 481 -8.42 5.74 -27.58
C SER A 481 -8.42 7.23 -27.92
#